data_AF-A0A6C0I289-F1
#
_entry.id   AF-A0A6C0I289-F1
#
_cell.length_a   1.000
_cell.length_b   1.000
_cell.length_c   1.000
_cell.angle_alpha   90.00
_cell.angle_beta   90.00
_cell.angle_gamma   90.00
#
_symmetry.space_group_name_H-M   'P 1'
#
loop_
_entity.id
_entity.type
_entity.pdbx_description
1 polymer ?
#
loop_
_entity_poly.entity_id
_entity_poly.type
_entity_poly.pdbx_seq_one_letter_code
_entity_poly.pdbx_strand_id
1 'polypeptide(L)'
;MNHERQQRNIQIKMNSNWTPASDEMEEIEMRNLKMVFTQYKNKPSYYPEIPHYNEDGLKIYRDDNNHYNPTFAVNTQGRGNIPFPIIDMDDVKVFLTDLPSANWVKAREYQAWAYRDFIYDPNNAPIKYYASRNSSHLFFQTSNHRSVTTIELDGVPPNIIFNMSRNDNGSVYYERNDSRATRVRICDNESARSGYLGYYRRMTDVGDFIISAAPPAPPAVAAPQIAPVSSDPYGPDYQDFAAFLHQPHPRRNNNKLPLPAGVRNIETNVEEEQCILCFKNKSSLQLRPCSHKIICPDCYTKLEKPECPVCRGQIQSLTCDNH
;
A
#
# COMPACT_ATOMS: atom_id res chain seq x y z
N MET A 1 -10.45 23.40 -25.68
CA MET A 1 -10.44 22.88 -24.29
C MET A 1 -9.49 23.76 -23.49
N ASN A 2 -10.03 24.75 -22.79
CA ASN A 2 -9.26 25.49 -21.78
C ASN A 2 -9.00 24.54 -20.64
N HIS A 3 -7.88 23.82 -20.69
CA HIS A 3 -7.28 23.31 -19.47
C HIS A 3 -6.86 24.55 -18.69
N GLU A 4 -7.71 25.00 -17.78
CA GLU A 4 -7.25 25.64 -16.56
C GLU A 4 -6.00 24.88 -16.16
N ARG A 5 -4.83 25.53 -16.26
CA ARG A 5 -3.58 24.96 -15.77
C ARG A 5 -3.80 24.81 -14.28
N GLN A 6 -4.33 23.66 -13.87
CA GLN A 6 -4.52 23.33 -12.48
C GLN A 6 -3.16 23.59 -11.84
N GLN A 7 -3.13 24.55 -10.91
CA GLN A 7 -1.89 25.03 -10.35
C GLN A 7 -1.31 23.89 -9.52
N ARG A 8 -0.46 23.07 -10.16
CA ARG A 8 0.14 21.88 -9.54
C ARG A 8 1.05 22.33 -8.40
N ASN A 9 0.91 21.72 -7.23
CA ASN A 9 1.80 21.92 -6.09
C ASN A 9 3.11 21.14 -6.28
N ILE A 10 3.91 21.57 -7.26
CA ILE A 10 5.22 20.99 -7.56
C ILE A 10 6.24 21.56 -6.57
N GLN A 11 6.98 20.68 -5.91
CA GLN A 11 8.03 21.01 -4.96
C GLN A 11 9.36 20.40 -5.37
N ILE A 12 10.42 21.12 -5.06
CA ILE A 12 11.80 20.79 -5.41
C ILE A 12 12.66 20.91 -4.16
N LYS A 13 13.65 20.03 -4.00
CA LYS A 13 14.56 20.07 -2.86
C LYS A 13 15.89 20.70 -3.26
N MET A 14 16.18 21.87 -2.71
CA MET A 14 17.43 22.62 -2.92
C MET A 14 18.04 22.97 -1.56
N ASN A 15 19.35 22.80 -1.40
CA ASN A 15 20.06 23.14 -0.15
C ASN A 15 19.37 22.57 1.10
N SER A 16 18.93 21.31 1.01
CA SER A 16 18.18 20.57 2.04
C SER A 16 16.73 21.02 2.29
N ASN A 17 16.26 22.11 1.68
CA ASN A 17 14.92 22.65 1.87
C ASN A 17 14.01 22.33 0.69
N TRP A 18 12.76 22.00 0.98
CA TRP A 18 11.71 21.87 -0.03
C TRP A 18 11.11 23.25 -0.32
N THR A 19 11.07 23.63 -1.58
CA THR A 19 10.50 24.90 -2.03
C THR A 19 9.52 24.66 -3.17
N PRO A 20 8.44 25.46 -3.29
CA PRO A 20 7.56 25.40 -4.45
C PRO A 20 8.32 25.74 -5.74
N ALA A 21 8.07 24.99 -6.81
CA ALA A 21 8.54 25.37 -8.14
C ALA A 21 7.69 26.55 -8.66
N SER A 22 8.30 27.74 -8.71
CA SER A 22 7.68 28.96 -9.21
C SER A 22 8.26 29.38 -10.57
N ASP A 23 7.48 30.12 -11.34
CA ASP A 23 7.94 30.67 -12.63
C ASP A 23 8.92 31.86 -12.42
N GLU A 24 8.99 32.37 -11.19
CA GLU A 24 9.81 33.49 -10.72
C GLU A 24 11.17 33.06 -10.20
N MET A 25 11.52 31.77 -10.24
CA MET A 25 12.85 31.31 -9.84
C MET A 25 13.92 32.01 -10.69
N GLU A 26 14.88 32.68 -10.03
CA GLU A 26 15.90 33.52 -10.67
C GLU A 26 16.86 32.71 -11.56
N GLU A 27 17.09 31.45 -11.20
CA GLU A 27 17.93 30.55 -12.00
C GLU A 27 17.21 30.15 -13.28
N ILE A 28 17.79 30.57 -14.42
CA ILE A 28 17.29 30.28 -15.77
C ILE A 28 17.02 28.79 -15.96
N GLU A 29 17.87 27.92 -15.40
CA GLU A 29 17.75 26.47 -15.47
C GLU A 29 16.47 25.95 -14.79
N MET A 30 15.96 26.67 -13.79
CA MET A 30 14.82 26.28 -12.96
C MET A 30 13.50 26.83 -13.48
N ARG A 31 13.51 27.93 -14.26
CA ARG A 31 12.30 28.49 -14.87
C ARG A 31 11.56 27.48 -15.76
N ASN A 32 12.29 26.60 -16.45
CA ASN A 32 11.70 25.58 -17.30
C ASN A 32 11.33 24.28 -16.57
N LEU A 33 11.84 24.06 -15.35
CA LEU A 33 11.70 22.81 -14.62
C LEU A 33 10.24 22.42 -14.38
N LYS A 34 9.42 23.37 -13.92
CA LYS A 34 7.99 23.12 -13.67
C LYS A 34 7.26 22.66 -14.93
N MET A 35 7.57 23.29 -16.05
CA MET A 35 7.01 22.95 -17.36
C MET A 35 7.45 21.54 -17.79
N VAL A 36 8.74 21.24 -17.74
CA VAL A 36 9.28 19.93 -18.14
C VAL A 36 8.77 18.81 -17.23
N PHE A 37 8.70 19.05 -15.92
CA PHE A 37 8.10 18.10 -14.98
C PHE A 37 6.62 17.87 -15.27
N THR A 38 5.86 18.92 -15.58
CA THR A 38 4.46 18.80 -15.98
C THR A 38 4.31 17.99 -17.27
N GLN A 39 5.17 18.22 -18.27
CA GLN A 39 5.20 17.44 -19.50
C GLN A 39 5.51 15.96 -19.21
N TYR A 40 6.49 15.68 -18.35
CA TYR A 40 6.80 14.33 -17.88
C TYR A 40 5.58 13.64 -17.25
N LYS A 41 4.88 14.32 -16.35
CA LYS A 41 3.68 13.80 -15.67
C LYS A 41 2.48 13.61 -16.59
N ASN A 42 2.43 14.33 -17.72
CA ASN A 42 1.35 14.22 -18.70
C ASN A 42 1.60 13.14 -19.76
N LYS A 43 2.79 12.53 -19.78
CA LYS A 43 3.05 11.40 -20.69
C LYS A 43 2.18 10.20 -20.32
N PRO A 44 1.70 9.44 -21.32
CA PRO A 44 1.13 8.13 -21.07
C PRO A 44 2.10 7.32 -20.22
N SER A 45 1.66 6.94 -19.04
CA SER A 45 2.53 6.25 -18.10
C SER A 45 2.47 4.75 -18.39
N TYR A 46 3.61 4.15 -18.70
CA TYR A 46 3.78 2.71 -18.86
C TYR A 46 4.90 2.23 -17.92
N TYR A 47 4.96 0.92 -17.67
CA TYR A 47 6.10 0.28 -17.03
C TYR A 47 6.96 -0.41 -18.12
N PRO A 48 8.29 -0.16 -18.16
CA PRO A 48 9.07 0.74 -17.31
C PRO A 48 8.83 2.23 -17.62
N GLU A 49 9.02 3.12 -16.63
CA GLU A 49 8.85 4.57 -16.83
C GLU A 49 9.96 5.16 -17.69
N ILE A 50 9.62 5.92 -18.74
CA ILE A 50 10.64 6.47 -19.63
C ILE A 50 11.04 7.87 -19.13
N PRO A 51 12.34 8.14 -18.91
CA PRO A 51 12.82 9.48 -18.60
C PRO A 51 12.35 10.53 -19.63
N HIS A 52 12.20 11.77 -19.19
CA HIS A 52 11.88 12.88 -20.08
C HIS A 52 13.03 13.86 -20.17
N TYR A 53 13.38 14.21 -21.41
CA TYR A 53 14.35 15.23 -21.74
C TYR A 53 13.65 16.42 -22.40
N ASN A 54 14.13 17.64 -22.12
CA ASN A 54 13.84 18.81 -22.94
C ASN A 54 15.07 19.20 -23.80
N GLU A 55 14.90 20.20 -24.66
CA GLU A 55 15.96 20.69 -25.56
C GLU A 55 17.13 21.36 -24.79
N ASP A 56 16.85 21.92 -23.61
CA ASP A 56 17.84 22.57 -22.73
C ASP A 56 18.69 21.58 -21.91
N GLY A 57 18.52 20.26 -22.13
CA GLY A 57 19.28 19.23 -21.41
C GLY A 57 18.76 18.89 -20.01
N LEU A 58 17.58 19.39 -19.62
CA LEU A 58 16.92 18.99 -18.39
C LEU A 58 16.32 17.60 -18.54
N LYS A 59 16.69 16.69 -17.64
CA LYS A 59 16.20 15.31 -17.58
C LYS A 59 15.39 15.09 -16.31
N ILE A 60 14.16 14.61 -16.45
CA ILE A 60 13.31 14.08 -15.35
C ILE A 60 13.31 12.56 -15.39
N TYR A 61 13.58 11.91 -14.27
CA TYR A 61 13.65 10.44 -14.21
C TYR A 61 13.38 9.88 -12.81
N ARG A 62 13.11 8.58 -12.75
CA ARG A 62 13.18 7.78 -11.53
C ARG A 62 14.30 6.75 -11.69
N ASP A 63 14.98 6.41 -10.60
CA ASP A 63 15.99 5.35 -10.62
C ASP A 63 15.37 4.03 -11.08
N ASP A 64 16.09 3.30 -11.95
CA ASP A 64 15.67 2.06 -12.58
C ASP A 64 14.32 2.11 -13.30
N ASN A 65 13.83 3.31 -13.65
CA ASN A 65 12.53 3.52 -14.26
C ASN A 65 11.37 2.93 -13.44
N ASN A 66 11.56 2.83 -12.12
CA ASN A 66 10.63 2.22 -11.18
C ASN A 66 9.65 3.26 -10.61
N HIS A 67 8.35 3.02 -10.78
CA HIS A 67 7.27 3.91 -10.32
C HIS A 67 7.24 4.13 -8.81
N TYR A 68 7.90 3.27 -8.04
CA TYR A 68 7.99 3.36 -6.58
C TYR A 68 9.26 4.07 -6.09
N ASN A 69 10.18 4.42 -6.98
CA ASN A 69 11.37 5.18 -6.63
C ASN A 69 11.10 6.68 -6.65
N PRO A 70 11.95 7.50 -6.01
CA PRO A 70 11.79 8.94 -6.02
C PRO A 70 12.01 9.52 -7.42
N THR A 71 11.41 10.67 -7.71
CA THR A 71 11.64 11.39 -8.98
C THR A 71 12.70 12.46 -8.80
N PHE A 72 13.61 12.53 -9.76
CA PHE A 72 14.71 13.47 -9.79
C PHE A 72 14.69 14.27 -11.08
N ALA A 73 15.22 15.49 -10.98
CA ALA A 73 15.58 16.31 -12.12
C ALA A 73 17.10 16.51 -12.13
N VAL A 74 17.70 16.53 -13.32
CA VAL A 74 19.13 16.82 -13.49
C VAL A 74 19.34 17.59 -14.78
N ASN A 75 20.14 18.65 -14.74
CA ASN A 75 20.63 19.33 -15.94
C ASN A 75 21.84 18.55 -16.46
N THR A 76 21.75 17.97 -17.66
CA THR A 76 22.83 17.16 -18.25
C THR A 76 23.88 17.98 -19.01
N GLN A 77 23.61 19.26 -19.25
CA GLN A 77 24.52 20.18 -19.95
C GLN A 77 25.30 21.09 -18.98
N GLY A 78 24.86 21.20 -17.72
CA GLY A 78 25.45 22.06 -16.69
C GLY A 78 26.73 21.52 -16.05
N ARG A 79 27.44 22.39 -15.29
CA ARG A 79 28.60 21.97 -14.49
C ARG A 79 28.13 21.29 -13.21
N GLY A 80 28.28 19.97 -13.16
CA GLY A 80 27.89 19.17 -12.01
C GLY A 80 26.47 18.64 -12.19
N ASN A 81 26.36 17.49 -12.85
CA ASN A 81 25.12 16.74 -13.08
C ASN A 81 24.58 16.17 -11.76
N ILE A 82 24.34 17.02 -10.77
CA ILE A 82 23.85 16.64 -9.45
C ILE A 82 22.31 16.60 -9.55
N PRO A 83 21.71 15.41 -9.44
CA PRO A 83 20.26 15.31 -9.46
C PRO A 83 19.67 15.92 -8.20
N PHE A 84 18.54 16.60 -8.34
CA PHE A 84 17.78 17.14 -7.22
C PHE A 84 16.36 16.54 -7.18
N PRO A 85 15.83 16.24 -5.97
CA PRO A 85 14.47 15.76 -5.79
C PRO A 85 13.40 16.72 -6.33
N ILE A 86 12.37 16.15 -6.96
CA ILE A 86 11.18 16.87 -7.43
C ILE A 86 9.92 16.02 -7.29
N ILE A 87 8.83 16.59 -6.79
CA ILE A 87 7.54 15.90 -6.60
C ILE A 87 6.36 16.83 -6.88
N ASP A 88 5.24 16.29 -7.36
CA ASP A 88 3.95 16.98 -7.33
C ASP A 88 3.15 16.48 -6.12
N MET A 89 2.91 17.38 -5.16
CA MET A 89 2.19 17.05 -3.93
C MET A 89 0.70 16.78 -4.17
N ASP A 90 0.11 17.35 -5.23
CA ASP A 90 -1.29 17.09 -5.58
C ASP A 90 -1.49 15.71 -6.22
N ASP A 91 -0.42 15.13 -6.75
CA ASP A 91 -0.42 13.80 -7.35
C ASP A 91 -0.31 12.69 -6.30
N VAL A 92 -0.02 12.97 -5.03
CA VAL A 92 0.04 11.95 -3.98
C VAL A 92 -1.39 11.51 -3.62
N LYS A 93 -1.70 10.23 -3.83
CA LYS A 93 -3.02 9.65 -3.57
C LYS A 93 -2.93 8.42 -2.68
N VAL A 94 -3.98 8.20 -1.89
CA VAL A 94 -4.17 7.00 -1.05
C VAL A 94 -5.27 6.12 -1.63
N PHE A 95 -5.10 4.80 -1.57
CA PHE A 95 -6.11 3.85 -2.03
C PHE A 95 -7.04 3.44 -0.88
N LEU A 96 -8.33 3.74 -1.00
CA LEU A 96 -9.33 3.45 0.03
C LEU A 96 -10.26 2.33 -0.46
N THR A 97 -10.37 1.26 0.33
CA THR A 97 -11.25 0.10 0.05
C THR A 97 -12.60 0.20 0.72
N ASP A 98 -12.76 1.14 1.65
CA ASP A 98 -13.94 1.39 2.47
C ASP A 98 -14.91 2.41 1.84
N LEU A 99 -14.62 2.89 0.64
CA LEU A 99 -15.55 3.70 -0.15
C LEU A 99 -16.57 2.79 -0.87
N PRO A 100 -17.75 3.33 -1.26
CA PRO A 100 -18.72 2.59 -2.08
C PRO A 100 -18.11 1.97 -3.33
N SER A 101 -17.10 2.63 -3.90
CA SER A 101 -16.22 2.08 -4.93
C SER A 101 -14.77 2.27 -4.50
N ALA A 102 -14.03 1.18 -4.33
CA ALA A 102 -12.61 1.25 -3.99
C ALA A 102 -11.84 2.07 -5.05
N ASN A 103 -11.12 3.10 -4.60
CA ASN A 103 -10.46 4.02 -5.52
C ASN A 103 -9.29 4.77 -4.87
N TRP A 104 -8.49 5.42 -5.72
CA TRP A 104 -7.47 6.38 -5.32
C TRP A 104 -8.10 7.74 -5.04
N VAL A 105 -7.87 8.29 -3.86
CA VAL A 105 -8.30 9.63 -3.47
C VAL A 105 -7.10 10.50 -3.13
N LYS A 106 -7.26 11.82 -3.25
CA LYS A 106 -6.22 12.79 -2.88
C LYS A 106 -5.78 12.54 -1.44
N ALA A 107 -4.47 12.41 -1.22
CA ALA A 107 -3.92 12.31 0.12
C ALA A 107 -4.14 13.63 0.87
N ARG A 108 -4.38 13.55 2.18
CA ARG A 108 -4.38 14.73 3.05
C ARG A 108 -2.98 15.34 3.09
N GLU A 109 -2.86 16.63 3.38
CA GLU A 109 -1.58 17.35 3.33
C GLU A 109 -0.48 16.68 4.17
N TYR A 110 -0.81 16.26 5.40
CA TYR A 110 0.15 15.56 6.27
C TYR A 110 0.53 14.17 5.74
N GLN A 111 -0.34 13.50 4.99
CA GLN A 111 -0.03 12.21 4.36
C GLN A 111 0.90 12.40 3.17
N ALA A 112 0.65 13.43 2.34
CA ALA A 112 1.52 13.77 1.21
C ALA A 112 2.90 14.23 1.68
N TRP A 113 2.96 15.06 2.74
CA TRP A 113 4.21 15.50 3.36
C TRP A 113 5.02 14.32 3.89
N ALA A 114 4.38 13.39 4.60
CA ALA A 114 5.05 12.20 5.12
C ALA A 114 5.52 11.28 3.98
N TYR A 115 4.73 11.12 2.92
CA TYR A 115 5.11 10.35 1.73
C TYR A 115 6.39 10.91 1.10
N ARG A 116 6.45 12.24 0.92
CA ARG A 116 7.64 12.94 0.41
C ARG A 116 8.85 12.72 1.33
N ASP A 117 8.69 12.89 2.64
CA ASP A 117 9.78 12.62 3.59
C ASP A 117 10.26 11.16 3.55
N PHE A 118 9.34 10.21 3.44
CA PHE A 118 9.62 8.78 3.41
C PHE A 118 10.33 8.37 2.12
N ILE A 119 9.81 8.78 0.97
CA ILE A 119 10.33 8.35 -0.33
C ILE A 119 11.72 8.94 -0.60
N TYR A 120 11.97 10.18 -0.17
CA TYR A 120 13.25 10.85 -0.33
C TYR A 120 14.16 10.72 0.91
N ASP A 121 13.93 9.73 1.78
CA ASP A 121 14.84 9.43 2.89
C ASP A 121 16.15 8.84 2.33
N PRO A 122 17.31 9.51 2.53
CA PRO A 122 18.59 9.01 2.04
C PRO A 122 18.99 7.66 2.65
N ASN A 123 18.43 7.30 3.81
CA ASN A 123 18.69 6.01 4.45
C ASN A 123 17.80 4.89 3.91
N ASN A 124 16.82 5.20 3.05
CA ASN A 124 15.84 4.27 2.52
C ASN A 124 15.23 3.37 3.61
N ALA A 125 14.81 3.99 4.72
CA ALA A 125 14.31 3.25 5.87
C ALA A 125 13.08 2.40 5.46
N PRO A 126 13.01 1.11 5.87
CA PRO A 126 11.88 0.24 5.50
C PRO A 126 10.57 0.68 6.16
N ILE A 127 10.67 1.40 7.28
CA ILE A 127 9.56 1.97 8.04
C ILE A 127 9.98 3.28 8.70
N LYS A 128 9.11 4.30 8.70
CA LYS A 128 9.26 5.54 9.47
C LYS A 128 7.97 5.87 10.19
N TYR A 129 8.09 6.42 11.40
CA TYR A 129 6.97 6.81 12.25
C TYR A 129 6.79 8.31 12.23
N TYR A 130 5.54 8.76 12.19
CA TYR A 130 5.18 10.17 12.07
C TYR A 130 4.19 10.57 13.16
N ALA A 131 4.35 11.77 13.70
CA ALA A 131 3.42 12.36 14.65
C ALA A 131 3.26 13.87 14.46
N SER A 132 2.06 14.42 14.69
CA SER A 132 1.88 15.87 14.78
C SER A 132 2.64 16.47 15.97
N ARG A 133 3.02 17.76 15.91
CA ARG A 133 3.75 18.47 16.98
C ARG A 133 3.11 18.33 18.37
N ASN A 134 1.78 18.21 18.43
CA ASN A 134 1.00 18.18 19.66
C ASN A 134 0.44 16.78 19.98
N SER A 135 1.00 15.71 19.41
CA SER A 135 0.63 14.34 19.73
C SER A 135 1.37 13.85 20.99
N SER A 136 0.67 13.20 21.92
CA SER A 136 1.35 12.55 23.05
C SER A 136 2.17 11.34 22.55
N HIS A 137 3.50 11.41 22.65
CA HIS A 137 4.42 10.32 22.26
C HIS A 137 4.22 9.01 23.04
N LEU A 138 3.33 9.00 24.05
CA LEU A 138 2.97 7.82 24.84
C LEU A 138 2.52 6.63 23.98
N PHE A 139 1.96 6.88 22.79
CA PHE A 139 1.55 5.83 21.85
C PHE A 139 2.70 4.98 21.28
N PHE A 140 3.95 5.46 21.31
CA PHE A 140 5.10 4.74 20.76
C PHE A 140 5.96 4.01 21.81
N GLN A 141 5.50 3.93 23.06
CA GLN A 141 6.29 3.40 24.17
C GLN A 141 6.51 1.88 24.13
N THR A 142 5.82 1.14 23.26
CA THR A 142 6.01 -0.31 23.10
C THR A 142 7.21 -0.60 22.18
N SER A 143 8.40 -0.43 22.76
CA SER A 143 9.57 -1.31 22.57
C SER A 143 10.18 -1.53 21.18
N ASN A 144 10.33 -0.49 20.32
CA ASN A 144 11.42 -0.38 19.32
C ASN A 144 11.42 0.92 18.48
N HIS A 145 10.48 1.84 18.71
CA HIS A 145 10.29 3.05 17.91
C HIS A 145 11.25 4.18 18.32
N ARG A 146 12.53 4.06 17.98
CA ARG A 146 13.57 5.02 18.44
C ARG A 146 13.59 6.36 17.70
N SER A 147 12.84 6.54 16.62
CA SER A 147 12.71 7.84 15.94
C SER A 147 11.30 8.04 15.40
N VAL A 148 10.61 9.03 15.97
CA VAL A 148 9.35 9.55 15.45
C VAL A 148 9.66 10.88 14.77
N THR A 149 9.39 10.98 13.48
CA THR A 149 9.50 12.22 12.71
C THR A 149 8.30 13.11 13.01
N THR A 150 8.55 14.31 13.52
CA THR A 150 7.50 15.31 13.74
C THR A 150 7.03 15.88 12.40
N ILE A 151 5.72 15.95 12.19
CA ILE A 151 5.10 16.53 11.00
C ILE A 151 5.21 18.06 11.11
N GLU A 152 5.98 18.67 10.22
CA GLU A 152 6.21 20.11 10.17
C GLU A 152 5.25 20.80 9.20
N LEU A 153 3.96 20.70 9.49
CA LEU A 153 2.92 21.43 8.79
C LEU A 153 2.08 22.21 9.80
N ASP A 154 1.73 23.43 9.43
CA ASP A 154 0.82 24.25 10.24
C ASP A 154 -0.62 23.74 10.09
N GLY A 155 -1.43 23.91 11.14
CA GLY A 155 -2.84 23.53 11.13
C GLY A 155 -3.12 22.02 11.20
N VAL A 156 -2.10 21.16 11.31
CA VAL A 156 -2.31 19.72 11.53
C VAL A 156 -2.93 19.49 12.91
N PRO A 157 -4.08 18.78 13.01
CA PRO A 157 -4.69 18.47 14.28
C PRO A 157 -3.74 17.71 15.23
N PRO A 158 -3.87 17.87 16.55
CA PRO A 158 -3.16 17.02 17.49
C PRO A 158 -3.54 15.54 17.33
N ASN A 159 -2.73 14.65 17.90
CA ASN A 159 -2.98 13.20 17.92
C ASN A 159 -3.04 12.51 16.55
N ILE A 160 -2.50 13.15 15.51
CA ILE A 160 -2.18 12.45 14.27
C ILE A 160 -0.89 11.65 14.51
N ILE A 161 -0.99 10.34 14.39
CA ILE A 161 0.08 9.37 14.62
C ILE A 161 -0.08 8.25 13.59
N PHE A 162 0.98 7.89 12.88
CA PHE A 162 0.97 6.79 11.91
C PHE A 162 2.38 6.36 11.54
N ASN A 163 2.51 5.31 10.72
CA ASN A 163 3.77 4.97 10.08
C ASN A 163 3.62 4.86 8.56
N MET A 164 4.75 4.99 7.87
CA MET A 164 4.89 4.64 6.47
C MET A 164 5.88 3.51 6.34
N SER A 165 5.58 2.55 5.47
CA SER A 165 6.42 1.38 5.24
C SER A 165 6.48 1.01 3.77
N ARG A 166 7.54 0.30 3.39
CA ARG A 166 7.73 -0.25 2.05
C ARG A 166 7.70 -1.77 2.11
N ASN A 167 7.12 -2.43 1.12
CA ASN A 167 7.24 -3.88 0.97
C ASN A 167 8.38 -4.24 -0.01
N ASP A 168 8.59 -5.53 -0.24
CA ASP A 168 9.68 -6.05 -1.07
C ASP A 168 9.63 -5.58 -2.53
N ASN A 169 8.43 -5.26 -3.06
CA ASN A 169 8.28 -4.76 -4.43
C ASN A 169 8.36 -3.22 -4.55
N GLY A 170 8.69 -2.55 -3.45
CA GLY A 170 8.84 -1.10 -3.40
C GLY A 170 7.55 -0.32 -3.14
N SER A 171 6.37 -0.96 -3.15
CA SER A 171 5.10 -0.28 -2.85
C SER A 171 5.11 0.33 -1.46
N VAL A 172 4.63 1.58 -1.37
CA VAL A 172 4.56 2.32 -0.11
C VAL A 172 3.16 2.20 0.49
N TYR A 173 3.14 2.00 1.80
CA TYR A 173 1.94 1.88 2.60
C TYR A 173 1.94 2.94 3.69
N TYR A 174 0.76 3.47 3.95
CA TYR A 174 0.41 4.28 5.10
C TYR A 174 -0.46 3.42 6.02
N GLU A 175 -0.09 3.33 7.30
CA GLU A 175 -0.88 2.61 8.30
C GLU A 175 -1.83 3.57 9.02
N ARG A 176 -3.14 3.29 8.96
CA ARG A 176 -4.16 4.08 9.64
C ARG A 176 -4.07 3.87 11.16
N ASN A 177 -4.32 4.93 11.91
CA ASN A 177 -4.48 4.86 13.36
C ASN A 177 -5.89 4.38 13.74
N ASP A 178 -6.27 3.20 13.26
CA ASP A 178 -7.50 2.51 13.65
C ASP A 178 -7.16 1.26 14.49
N SER A 179 -8.18 0.67 15.12
CA SER A 179 -8.00 -0.50 15.99
C SER A 179 -7.42 -1.73 15.28
N ARG A 180 -7.38 -1.72 13.95
CA ARG A 180 -6.89 -2.81 13.10
C ARG A 180 -5.54 -2.50 12.45
N ALA A 181 -4.97 -1.33 12.70
CA ALA A 181 -3.77 -0.84 12.05
C ALA A 181 -3.87 -1.02 10.51
N THR A 182 -4.99 -0.58 9.92
CA THR A 182 -5.27 -0.86 8.51
C THR A 182 -4.22 -0.20 7.61
N ARG A 183 -3.50 -1.02 6.82
CA ARG A 183 -2.53 -0.53 5.84
C ARG A 183 -3.22 -0.19 4.53
N VAL A 184 -3.03 1.04 4.05
CA VAL A 184 -3.50 1.49 2.75
C VAL A 184 -2.32 1.89 1.87
N ARG A 185 -2.42 1.65 0.57
CA ARG A 185 -1.38 2.04 -0.37
C ARG A 185 -1.41 3.56 -0.59
N ILE A 186 -0.23 4.12 -0.82
CA ILE A 186 -0.04 5.53 -1.15
C ILE A 186 0.99 5.65 -2.27
N CYS A 187 0.71 6.48 -3.27
CA CYS A 187 1.53 6.58 -4.47
C CYS A 187 1.33 7.92 -5.19
N ASP A 188 2.41 8.47 -5.75
CA ASP A 188 2.43 9.69 -6.57
C ASP A 188 2.45 9.41 -8.09
N ASN A 189 2.58 8.15 -8.51
CA ASN A 189 2.66 7.75 -9.91
C ASN A 189 1.31 7.21 -10.44
N GLU A 190 0.78 7.80 -11.52
CA GLU A 190 -0.53 7.44 -12.09
C GLU A 190 -0.57 6.03 -12.70
N SER A 191 0.54 5.58 -13.27
CA SER A 191 0.68 4.24 -13.86
C SER A 191 0.56 3.14 -12.80
N ALA A 192 1.32 3.26 -11.71
CA ALA A 192 1.26 2.33 -10.59
C ALA A 192 -0.13 2.30 -9.95
N ARG A 193 -0.77 3.47 -9.84
CA ARG A 193 -2.15 3.58 -9.36
C ARG A 193 -3.14 2.84 -10.26
N SER A 194 -3.08 3.09 -11.56
CA SER A 194 -3.95 2.45 -12.55
C SER A 194 -3.75 0.94 -12.58
N GLY A 195 -2.50 0.47 -12.57
CA GLY A 195 -2.16 -0.95 -12.50
C GLY A 195 -2.70 -1.62 -11.24
N TYR A 196 -2.55 -0.99 -10.08
CA TYR A 196 -3.08 -1.53 -8.82
C TYR A 196 -4.61 -1.53 -8.78
N LEU A 197 -5.28 -0.48 -9.27
CA LEU A 197 -6.73 -0.44 -9.35
C LEU A 197 -7.27 -1.55 -10.25
N GLY A 198 -6.64 -1.77 -11.42
CA GLY A 198 -6.99 -2.87 -12.31
C GLY A 198 -6.78 -4.24 -11.66
N TYR A 199 -5.66 -4.43 -10.94
CA TYR A 199 -5.42 -5.64 -10.15
C TYR A 199 -6.48 -5.84 -9.07
N TYR A 200 -6.79 -4.80 -8.29
CA TYR A 200 -7.78 -4.86 -7.21
C TYR A 200 -9.15 -5.27 -7.75
N ARG A 201 -9.63 -4.61 -8.81
CA ARG A 201 -10.90 -4.96 -9.48
C ARG A 201 -10.93 -6.42 -9.93
N ARG A 202 -9.87 -6.91 -10.58
CA ARG A 202 -9.80 -8.34 -10.95
C ARG A 202 -9.84 -9.29 -9.77
N MET A 203 -9.37 -8.88 -8.59
CA MET A 203 -9.40 -9.71 -7.39
C MET A 203 -10.72 -9.64 -6.62
N THR A 204 -11.44 -8.52 -6.71
CA THR A 204 -12.71 -8.32 -5.99
C THR A 204 -13.96 -8.58 -6.83
N ASP A 205 -13.89 -8.34 -8.14
CA ASP A 205 -15.03 -8.45 -9.07
C ASP A 205 -15.28 -9.90 -9.51
N VAL A 206 -14.52 -10.87 -8.99
CA VAL A 206 -14.72 -12.32 -9.20
C VAL A 206 -16.05 -12.82 -8.59
N GLY A 207 -16.83 -11.94 -7.95
CA GLY A 207 -18.13 -12.24 -7.37
C GLY A 207 -19.27 -12.49 -8.37
N ASP A 208 -19.09 -12.16 -9.65
CA ASP A 208 -20.08 -12.39 -10.72
C ASP A 208 -19.56 -13.34 -11.82
N PHE A 209 -18.62 -14.25 -11.49
CA PHE A 209 -18.58 -15.48 -12.26
C PHE A 209 -19.94 -16.14 -12.10
N ILE A 210 -20.69 -16.19 -13.20
CA ILE A 210 -21.93 -16.94 -13.36
C ILE A 210 -21.69 -18.33 -12.78
N ILE A 211 -22.07 -18.52 -11.51
CA ILE A 211 -22.45 -19.84 -11.03
C ILE A 211 -23.68 -20.11 -11.88
N SER A 212 -23.51 -20.84 -12.98
CA SER A 212 -24.64 -21.42 -13.71
C SER A 212 -25.54 -21.99 -12.64
N ALA A 213 -26.72 -21.39 -12.50
CA ALA A 213 -27.63 -21.70 -11.40
C ALA A 213 -27.73 -23.21 -11.28
N ALA A 214 -27.50 -23.74 -10.07
CA ALA A 214 -27.77 -25.14 -9.82
C ALA A 214 -29.22 -25.43 -10.28
N PRO A 215 -29.47 -26.57 -10.96
CA PRO A 215 -30.82 -26.93 -11.38
C PRO A 215 -31.77 -26.85 -10.18
N PRO A 216 -33.02 -26.40 -10.40
CA PRO A 216 -33.92 -26.00 -9.31
C PRO A 216 -34.09 -27.14 -8.30
N ALA A 217 -33.72 -26.86 -7.06
CA ALA A 217 -33.98 -27.76 -5.94
C ALA A 217 -35.49 -27.78 -5.62
N PRO A 218 -36.04 -28.92 -5.18
CA PRO A 218 -37.45 -29.06 -4.80
C PRO A 218 -37.83 -28.14 -3.62
N PRO A 219 -39.12 -27.81 -3.45
CA PRO A 219 -39.58 -26.78 -2.52
C PRO A 219 -39.23 -27.13 -1.07
N ALA A 220 -38.49 -26.23 -0.41
CA ALA A 220 -38.11 -26.34 0.99
C ALA A 220 -39.07 -25.56 1.91
N VAL A 221 -39.33 -26.17 3.05
CA VAL A 221 -40.26 -25.79 4.12
C VAL A 221 -39.76 -24.54 4.88
N ALA A 222 -40.71 -23.72 5.34
CA ALA A 222 -40.49 -22.41 5.96
C ALA A 222 -39.60 -22.43 7.22
N ALA A 223 -38.67 -21.48 7.30
CA ALA A 223 -37.84 -21.19 8.47
C ALA A 223 -38.40 -19.98 9.27
N PRO A 224 -38.09 -19.85 10.58
CA PRO A 224 -38.66 -18.84 11.47
C PRO A 224 -37.98 -17.47 11.35
N GLN A 225 -38.76 -16.42 11.60
CA GLN A 225 -38.37 -15.01 11.53
C GLN A 225 -37.46 -14.61 12.71
N ILE A 226 -36.37 -13.90 12.42
CA ILE A 226 -35.48 -13.27 13.41
C ILE A 226 -35.82 -11.76 13.49
N ALA A 227 -35.90 -11.24 14.71
CA ALA A 227 -36.24 -9.86 15.06
C ALA A 227 -35.17 -8.82 14.65
N PRO A 228 -35.54 -7.53 14.50
CA PRO A 228 -34.64 -6.49 14.01
C PRO A 228 -33.59 -6.07 15.05
N VAL A 229 -32.33 -5.98 14.59
CA VAL A 229 -31.21 -5.42 15.35
C VAL A 229 -31.24 -3.90 15.24
N SER A 230 -31.16 -3.26 16.40
CA SER A 230 -31.11 -1.82 16.65
C SER A 230 -30.04 -1.08 15.86
N SER A 231 -30.40 0.06 15.27
CA SER A 231 -29.49 1.02 14.63
C SER A 231 -29.19 2.18 15.59
N ASP A 232 -27.99 2.20 16.17
CA ASP A 232 -27.43 3.41 16.77
C ASP A 232 -25.98 3.59 16.29
N PRO A 233 -25.64 4.65 15.55
CA PRO A 233 -24.32 4.80 14.93
C PRO A 233 -23.22 5.32 15.87
N TYR A 234 -23.52 5.79 17.10
CA TYR A 234 -22.49 6.30 18.01
C TYR A 234 -22.88 6.13 19.49
N GLY A 235 -22.64 4.93 20.04
CA GLY A 235 -22.78 4.63 21.48
C GLY A 235 -21.45 4.67 22.25
N PRO A 236 -21.46 5.05 23.55
CA PRO A 236 -20.29 5.35 24.38
C PRO A 236 -19.70 4.09 25.04
N ASP A 237 -18.37 4.02 25.17
CA ASP A 237 -17.63 3.42 26.29
C ASP A 237 -16.14 3.31 25.93
N TYR A 238 -15.38 4.39 26.19
CA TYR A 238 -13.92 4.44 25.97
C TYR A 238 -13.13 4.43 27.29
N GLN A 239 -13.77 4.04 28.41
CA GLN A 239 -13.13 3.98 29.72
C GLN A 239 -12.67 2.57 30.14
N ASP A 240 -13.06 1.51 29.42
CA ASP A 240 -12.68 0.12 29.73
C ASP A 240 -11.42 -0.39 29.00
N PHE A 241 -10.79 0.43 28.16
CA PHE A 241 -9.66 0.01 27.33
C PHE A 241 -8.33 -0.16 28.11
N ALA A 242 -8.21 0.48 29.28
CA ALA A 242 -6.99 0.41 30.09
C ALA A 242 -6.79 -0.95 30.78
N ALA A 243 -7.85 -1.73 31.00
CA ALA A 243 -7.76 -3.03 31.66
C ALA A 243 -7.33 -4.17 30.70
N PHE A 244 -7.46 -3.99 29.39
CA PHE A 244 -7.13 -5.03 28.40
C PHE A 244 -5.64 -5.07 28.03
N LEU A 245 -4.93 -3.95 28.16
CA LEU A 245 -3.51 -3.79 27.75
C LEU A 245 -2.49 -4.39 28.73
N HIS A 246 -2.94 -4.89 29.89
CA HIS A 246 -2.06 -5.52 30.89
C HIS A 246 -2.07 -7.06 30.87
N GLN A 247 -2.61 -7.68 29.82
CA GLN A 247 -2.45 -9.12 29.66
C GLN A 247 -1.05 -9.46 29.13
N PRO A 248 -0.24 -10.27 29.84
CA PRO A 248 1.04 -10.72 29.33
C PRO A 248 0.82 -11.55 28.06
N HIS A 249 1.50 -11.19 26.96
CA HIS A 249 1.46 -11.95 25.71
C HIS A 249 1.83 -13.42 25.99
N PRO A 250 0.96 -14.39 25.66
CA PRO A 250 1.28 -15.78 25.83
C PRO A 250 2.45 -16.13 24.90
N ARG A 251 3.37 -16.95 25.43
CA ARG A 251 4.51 -17.51 24.73
C ARG A 251 4.12 -17.99 23.33
N ARG A 252 5.00 -17.74 22.35
CA ARG A 252 4.93 -18.17 20.94
C ARG A 252 4.63 -19.67 20.85
N ASN A 253 3.35 -20.04 20.80
CA ASN A 253 2.92 -21.41 20.61
C ASN A 253 3.09 -21.77 19.14
N ASN A 254 4.03 -22.69 18.86
CA ASN A 254 4.24 -23.29 17.54
C ASN A 254 3.09 -24.27 17.22
N ASN A 255 1.85 -23.79 17.16
CA ASN A 255 0.67 -24.59 16.80
C ASN A 255 0.54 -24.71 15.27
N LYS A 256 1.62 -25.06 14.58
CA LYS A 256 1.54 -25.40 13.15
C LYS A 256 1.09 -26.84 13.01
N LEU A 257 0.09 -27.09 12.17
CA LEU A 257 -0.34 -28.44 11.87
C LEU A 257 0.76 -29.17 11.07
N PRO A 258 1.02 -30.45 11.36
CA PRO A 258 1.98 -31.25 10.58
C PRO A 258 1.47 -31.41 9.15
N LEU A 259 2.41 -31.49 8.19
CA LEU A 259 2.09 -31.79 6.79
C LEU A 259 1.57 -33.24 6.67
N PRO A 260 0.62 -33.52 5.75
CA PRO A 260 0.20 -34.89 5.47
C PRO A 260 1.38 -35.75 4.98
N ALA A 261 1.39 -37.03 5.36
CA ALA A 261 2.47 -37.95 4.99
C ALA A 261 2.57 -38.13 3.46
N GLY A 262 3.79 -38.14 2.93
CA GLY A 262 4.05 -38.31 1.49
C GLY A 262 3.91 -37.05 0.64
N VAL A 263 3.55 -35.92 1.24
CA VAL A 263 3.46 -34.64 0.53
C VAL A 263 4.85 -34.15 0.14
N ARG A 264 5.04 -33.86 -1.16
CA ARG A 264 6.25 -33.30 -1.74
C ARG A 264 5.94 -32.05 -2.56
N ASN A 265 6.90 -31.14 -2.65
CA ASN A 265 6.80 -30.02 -3.60
C ASN A 265 6.98 -30.56 -5.02
N ILE A 266 6.14 -30.08 -5.92
CA ILE A 266 6.18 -30.41 -7.34
C ILE A 266 6.31 -29.07 -8.06
N GLU A 267 7.39 -28.85 -8.78
CA GLU A 267 7.51 -27.65 -9.63
C GLU A 267 6.50 -27.75 -10.78
N THR A 268 5.86 -26.64 -11.14
CA THR A 268 4.93 -26.59 -12.27
C THR A 268 5.08 -25.28 -13.03
N ASN A 269 4.97 -25.38 -14.35
CA ASN A 269 4.91 -24.24 -15.27
C ASN A 269 3.47 -23.88 -15.67
N VAL A 270 2.46 -24.59 -15.15
CA VAL A 270 1.04 -24.27 -15.37
C VAL A 270 0.62 -23.21 -14.35
N GLU A 271 0.39 -21.98 -14.83
CA GLU A 271 0.14 -20.79 -14.00
C GLU A 271 -1.05 -20.99 -13.04
N GLU A 272 -2.14 -21.64 -13.49
CA GLU A 272 -3.33 -21.88 -12.66
C GLU A 272 -3.09 -22.85 -11.51
N GLU A 273 -2.06 -23.69 -11.61
CA GLU A 273 -1.70 -24.66 -10.57
C GLU A 273 -0.62 -24.13 -9.62
N GLN A 274 -0.06 -22.94 -9.84
CA GLN A 274 1.04 -22.45 -9.02
C GLN A 274 0.58 -21.95 -7.65
N CYS A 275 1.45 -22.15 -6.66
CA CYS A 275 1.32 -21.60 -5.32
C CYS A 275 1.37 -20.08 -5.38
N ILE A 276 0.36 -19.41 -4.81
CA ILE A 276 0.21 -17.96 -4.86
C ILE A 276 1.31 -17.19 -4.12
N LEU A 277 2.13 -17.88 -3.33
CA LEU A 277 3.21 -17.26 -2.55
C LEU A 277 4.57 -17.35 -3.25
N CYS A 278 4.84 -18.40 -4.03
CA CYS A 278 6.14 -18.59 -4.66
C CYS A 278 6.12 -18.60 -6.19
N PHE A 279 4.93 -18.74 -6.81
CA PHE A 279 4.77 -18.81 -8.28
C PHE A 279 5.69 -19.82 -8.97
N LYS A 280 6.03 -20.91 -8.26
CA LYS A 280 7.01 -21.92 -8.71
C LYS A 280 6.51 -23.34 -8.52
N ASN A 281 6.06 -23.65 -7.30
CA ASN A 281 5.58 -24.99 -6.95
C ASN A 281 4.06 -25.09 -7.09
N LYS A 282 3.55 -26.28 -7.42
CA LYS A 282 2.14 -26.60 -7.48
C LYS A 282 1.45 -26.40 -6.13
N SER A 283 0.27 -25.79 -6.12
CA SER A 283 -0.62 -25.65 -4.98
C SER A 283 -1.25 -27.01 -4.62
N SER A 284 -0.53 -27.82 -3.84
CA SER A 284 -0.95 -29.19 -3.53
C SER A 284 -1.70 -29.34 -2.20
N LEU A 285 -1.74 -28.30 -1.37
CA LEU A 285 -2.44 -28.34 -0.07
C LEU A 285 -3.83 -27.70 -0.17
N GLN A 286 -4.86 -28.47 0.19
CA GLN A 286 -6.20 -27.97 0.45
C GLN A 286 -6.36 -27.64 1.94
N LEU A 287 -6.72 -26.39 2.23
CA LEU A 287 -6.86 -25.86 3.58
C LEU A 287 -8.29 -26.05 4.09
N ARG A 288 -8.47 -26.68 5.25
CA ARG A 288 -9.81 -26.86 5.89
C ARG A 288 -9.99 -25.90 7.06
N PRO A 289 -11.19 -25.34 7.26
CA PRO A 289 -12.46 -25.70 6.61
C PRO A 289 -12.76 -24.96 5.29
N CYS A 290 -11.97 -23.96 4.90
CA CYS A 290 -12.31 -23.07 3.79
C CYS A 290 -12.18 -23.67 2.38
N SER A 291 -11.59 -24.85 2.25
CA SER A 291 -11.38 -25.61 0.99
C SER A 291 -10.47 -24.96 -0.06
N HIS A 292 -9.80 -23.85 0.24
CA HIS A 292 -8.86 -23.21 -0.69
C HIS A 292 -7.62 -24.08 -0.94
N LYS A 293 -7.27 -24.28 -2.21
CA LYS A 293 -6.08 -25.01 -2.67
C LYS A 293 -5.13 -24.07 -3.41
N ILE A 294 -4.30 -23.36 -2.65
CA ILE A 294 -3.55 -22.19 -3.15
C ILE A 294 -2.07 -22.17 -2.75
N ILE A 295 -1.64 -23.09 -1.88
CA ILE A 295 -0.31 -23.04 -1.26
C ILE A 295 0.41 -24.38 -1.44
N CYS A 296 1.72 -24.32 -1.66
CA CYS A 296 2.58 -25.49 -1.66
C CYS A 296 3.08 -25.84 -0.24
N PRO A 297 3.58 -27.06 -0.01
CA PRO A 297 4.08 -27.52 1.30
C PRO A 297 5.18 -26.63 1.87
N ASP A 298 6.16 -26.23 1.06
CA ASP A 298 7.25 -25.35 1.50
C ASP A 298 6.77 -23.98 1.96
N CYS A 299 5.79 -23.40 1.28
CA CYS A 299 5.26 -22.09 1.65
C CYS A 299 4.39 -22.17 2.90
N TYR A 300 3.67 -23.28 3.10
CA TYR A 300 2.87 -23.49 4.31
C TYR A 300 3.75 -23.53 5.58
N THR A 301 4.91 -24.22 5.52
CA THR A 301 5.81 -24.29 6.69
C THR A 301 6.38 -22.92 7.08
N LYS A 302 6.39 -21.96 6.16
CA LYS A 302 6.87 -20.58 6.39
C LYS A 302 5.81 -19.62 6.92
N LEU A 303 4.52 -19.99 6.94
CA LEU A 303 3.47 -19.13 7.47
C LEU A 303 3.70 -18.83 8.95
N GLU A 304 3.54 -17.59 9.39
CA GLU A 304 3.69 -17.23 10.81
C GLU A 304 2.48 -17.69 11.65
N LYS A 305 1.29 -17.68 11.05
CA LYS A 305 0.02 -18.11 11.64
C LYS A 305 -0.64 -19.19 10.79
N PRO A 306 -1.34 -20.17 11.39
CA PRO A 306 -2.11 -21.17 10.65
C PRO A 306 -3.43 -20.54 10.15
N GLU A 307 -3.35 -19.54 9.27
CA GLU A 307 -4.49 -18.86 8.66
C GLU A 307 -4.41 -18.94 7.13
N CYS A 308 -5.55 -19.12 6.47
CA CYS A 308 -5.62 -19.16 5.01
C CYS A 308 -5.24 -17.79 4.42
N PRO A 309 -4.28 -17.69 3.48
CA PRO A 309 -3.90 -16.41 2.88
C PRO A 309 -5.03 -15.69 2.11
N VAL A 310 -6.05 -16.43 1.65
CA VAL A 310 -7.18 -15.88 0.89
C VAL A 310 -8.30 -15.41 1.81
N CYS A 311 -8.86 -16.30 2.65
CA CYS A 311 -10.03 -15.94 3.47
C CYS A 311 -9.70 -15.58 4.92
N ARG A 312 -8.43 -15.68 5.34
CA ARG A 312 -7.96 -15.49 6.73
C ARG A 312 -8.60 -16.39 7.78
N GLY A 313 -9.36 -17.41 7.35
CA GLY A 313 -9.91 -18.42 8.24
C GLY A 313 -8.80 -19.27 8.86
N GLN A 314 -8.97 -19.66 10.12
CA GLN A 314 -8.05 -20.55 10.83
C GLN A 314 -7.98 -21.92 10.13
N ILE A 315 -6.77 -22.37 9.84
CA ILE A 315 -6.50 -23.68 9.26
C ILE A 315 -6.58 -24.71 10.39
N GLN A 316 -7.53 -25.64 10.25
CA GLN A 316 -7.76 -26.71 11.22
C GLN A 316 -7.20 -28.06 10.77
N SER A 317 -7.16 -28.30 9.46
CA SER A 317 -6.53 -29.48 8.87
C SER A 317 -6.06 -29.21 7.44
N LEU A 318 -5.17 -30.09 6.96
CA LEU A 318 -4.61 -30.07 5.62
C LEU A 318 -4.94 -31.39 4.93
N THR A 319 -5.38 -31.32 3.67
CA THR A 319 -5.53 -32.49 2.80
C THR A 319 -4.71 -32.30 1.53
N CYS A 320 -4.17 -33.38 0.99
CA CYS A 320 -3.51 -33.40 -0.32
C CYS A 320 -4.27 -34.35 -1.24
N ASP A 321 -4.48 -33.94 -2.48
CA ASP A 321 -5.04 -34.84 -3.49
C ASP A 321 -3.92 -35.79 -3.93
N ASN A 322 -3.97 -37.03 -3.43
CA ASN A 322 -3.10 -38.10 -3.91
C ASN A 322 -3.60 -38.53 -5.29
N HIS A 323 -3.05 -37.92 -6.34
CA HIS A 323 -3.20 -38.38 -7.71
C HIS A 323 -1.96 -39.14 -8.17
#